data_AF-A0A9X8T1Y0-F1
#
_entry.id   AF-A0A9X8T1Y0-F1
#
_cell.length_a   1.000
_cell.length_b   1.000
_cell.length_c   1.000
_cell.angle_alpha   90.00
_cell.angle_beta   90.00
_cell.angle_gamma   90.00
#
_symmetry.space_group_name_H-M   'P 1'
#
loop_
_entity.id
_entity.type
_entity.pdbx_description
1 polymer ?
#
loop_
_entity_poly.entity_id
_entity_poly.type
_entity_poly.pdbx_seq_one_letter_code
_entity_poly.pdbx_strand_id
1 'polypeptide(L)' 'MMTKQTLAHYQKKTEQESEKKQSLDEHLWHVACSSRQEASIIGQGDVLFLIGLYHDLGKADRAFKINY' A
#
# COMPACT_ATOMS: atom_id res chain seq x y z
N MET A 1 -16.50 -5.74 -19.70
CA MET A 1 -15.70 -6.82 -19.09
C MET A 1 -14.86 -6.20 -17.98
N MET A 2 -14.95 -6.75 -16.77
CA MET A 2 -14.42 -6.17 -15.53
C MET A 2 -12.88 -6.23 -15.43
N THR A 3 -12.37 -5.25 -14.68
CA THR A 3 -11.01 -4.74 -14.50
C THR A 3 -10.04 -5.67 -13.77
N LYS A 4 -8.81 -5.77 -14.28
CA LYS A 4 -7.70 -6.58 -13.75
C LYS A 4 -7.13 -5.94 -12.47
N GLN A 5 -7.31 -6.62 -11.33
CA GLN A 5 -6.84 -6.19 -10.00
C GLN A 5 -5.30 -6.08 -9.95
N THR A 6 -4.80 -4.92 -9.52
CA THR A 6 -3.37 -4.62 -9.36
C THR A 6 -2.96 -4.91 -7.91
N LEU A 7 -1.96 -5.76 -7.67
CA LEU A 7 -1.53 -6.15 -6.32
C LEU A 7 -0.27 -5.37 -5.91
N ALA A 8 -0.27 -4.77 -4.72
CA ALA A 8 0.84 -3.95 -4.23
C ALA A 8 1.80 -4.66 -3.26
N HIS A 9 1.53 -5.93 -2.93
CA HIS A 9 2.27 -6.69 -1.92
C HIS A 9 2.66 -8.08 -2.44
N TYR A 10 3.96 -8.36 -2.54
CA TYR A 10 4.49 -9.72 -2.70
C TYR A 10 5.01 -10.18 -1.33
N GLN A 11 4.16 -10.84 -0.56
CA GLN A 11 4.51 -11.45 0.73
C GLN A 11 5.10 -12.84 0.44
N LYS A 12 6.34 -13.09 0.88
CA LYS A 12 7.03 -14.37 0.68
C LYS A 12 6.27 -15.46 1.45
N LYS A 13 5.70 -16.39 0.69
CA LYS A 13 4.88 -17.54 1.11
C LYS A 13 5.49 -18.31 2.30
N THR A 14 4.90 -18.20 3.48
CA THR A 14 4.92 -19.24 4.51
C THR A 14 3.57 -19.97 4.44
N GLU A 15 3.58 -21.30 4.59
CA GLU A 15 2.52 -22.25 4.18
C GLU A 15 1.14 -22.08 4.86
N GLN A 16 0.90 -21.02 5.63
CA GLN A 16 -0.34 -20.79 6.37
C GLN A 16 -1.10 -19.51 5.99
N GLU A 17 -0.56 -18.63 5.16
CA GLU A 17 -1.26 -17.39 4.81
C GLU A 17 -1.83 -17.44 3.39
N SER A 18 -3.18 -17.46 3.32
CA SER A 18 -3.94 -17.22 2.10
C SER A 18 -3.42 -15.96 1.39
N GLU A 19 -3.19 -16.07 0.09
CA GLU A 19 -2.72 -14.98 -0.79
C GLU A 19 -3.67 -13.77 -0.72
N LYS A 20 -3.44 -12.84 0.20
CA LYS A 20 -4.25 -11.63 0.37
C LYS A 20 -3.88 -10.64 -0.72
N LYS A 21 -4.65 -10.71 -1.80
CA LYS A 21 -4.57 -9.80 -2.92
C LYS A 21 -5.17 -8.43 -2.55
N GLN A 22 -4.35 -7.52 -2.01
CA GLN A 22 -4.75 -6.14 -1.71
C GLN A 22 -4.37 -5.19 -2.85
N SER A 23 -5.27 -4.28 -3.22
CA SER A 23 -5.01 -3.29 -4.26
C SER A 23 -4.07 -2.18 -3.78
N LEU A 24 -3.40 -1.49 -4.73
CA LEU A 24 -2.44 -0.42 -4.40
C LEU A 24 -3.11 0.74 -3.67
N ASP A 25 -4.27 1.20 -4.13
CA ASP A 25 -5.05 2.24 -3.49
C ASP A 25 -5.48 1.86 -2.05
N GLU A 26 -5.95 0.64 -1.84
CA GLU A 26 -6.30 0.13 -0.51
C GLU A 26 -5.06 0.05 0.40
N HIS A 27 -3.91 -0.39 -0.13
CA HIS A 27 -2.65 -0.42 0.59
C HIS A 27 -2.18 0.97 1.02
N LEU A 28 -2.13 1.91 0.09
CA LEU A 28 -1.70 3.28 0.37
C LEU A 28 -2.63 3.96 1.37
N TRP A 29 -3.95 3.74 1.27
CA TRP A 29 -4.92 4.29 2.23
C TRP A 29 -4.75 3.73 3.64
N HIS A 30 -4.60 2.41 3.79
CA HIS A 30 -4.41 1.78 5.10
C HIS A 30 -3.09 2.22 5.75
N VAL A 31 -2.00 2.29 4.99
CA VAL A 31 -0.71 2.79 5.48
C VAL A 31 -0.85 4.24 5.92
N ALA A 32 -1.43 5.12 5.08
CA ALA A 32 -1.64 6.52 5.42
C ALA A 32 -2.46 6.71 6.71
N CYS A 33 -3.56 5.97 6.87
CA CYS A 33 -4.40 6.04 8.06
C CYS A 33 -3.65 5.59 9.32
N SER A 34 -2.92 4.48 9.24
CA SER A 34 -2.12 3.95 10.35
C SER A 34 -1.00 4.93 10.73
N SER A 35 -0.25 5.44 9.75
CA SER A 35 0.82 6.42 9.98
C SER A 35 0.30 7.71 10.63
N ARG A 36 -0.90 8.19 10.24
CA ARG A 36 -1.54 9.33 10.90
C ARG A 36 -1.83 9.06 12.37
N GLN A 37 -2.39 7.89 12.67
CA GLN A 37 -2.76 7.52 14.03
C GLN A 37 -1.54 7.48 14.94
N GLU A 38 -0.45 6.84 14.50
CA GLU A 38 0.80 6.76 15.26
C GLU A 38 1.47 8.14 15.43
N ALA A 39 1.49 8.98 14.39
CA ALA A 39 2.12 10.29 14.45
C ALA A 39 1.26 11.37 15.12
N SER A 40 0.01 11.07 15.46
CA SER A 40 -0.87 12.02 16.16
C SER A 40 -0.33 12.39 17.54
N ILE A 41 0.40 11.47 18.20
CA ILE A 41 0.95 11.73 19.55
C ILE A 41 1.96 12.88 19.56
N ILE A 42 2.61 13.13 18.42
CA ILE A 42 3.61 14.20 18.25
C ILE A 42 3.06 15.37 17.42
N GLY A 43 1.75 15.41 17.14
CA GLY A 43 1.13 16.46 16.34
C GLY A 43 1.53 16.47 14.86
N GLN A 44 2.05 15.37 14.32
CA GLN A 44 2.52 15.25 12.92
C GLN A 44 1.68 14.28 12.10
N GLY A 45 0.44 14.01 12.51
CA GLY A 45 -0.47 13.06 11.87
C GLY A 45 -0.65 13.32 10.37
N ASP A 46 -0.90 14.56 9.97
CA ASP A 46 -1.16 14.90 8.56
C ASP A 46 0.09 14.78 7.69
N VAL A 47 1.26 15.10 8.23
CA VAL A 47 2.54 14.95 7.51
C VAL A 47 2.81 13.46 7.25
N LEU A 48 2.66 12.61 8.27
CA LEU A 48 2.86 11.17 8.12
C LEU A 48 1.74 10.50 7.31
N PHE A 49 0.53 11.04 7.32
CA PHE A 49 -0.54 10.62 6.41
C PHE A 49 -0.11 10.78 4.95
N LEU A 50 0.38 11.98 4.58
CA LEU A 50 0.81 12.27 3.21
C LEU A 50 2.01 11.42 2.80
N ILE A 51 2.99 11.26 3.68
CA ILE A 51 4.14 10.39 3.41
C ILE A 51 3.69 8.95 3.19
N GLY A 52 2.85 8.40 4.09
CA GLY A 52 2.33 7.03 3.97
C GLY A 52 1.49 6.82 2.70
N LEU A 53 0.70 7.81 2.30
CA LEU A 53 -0.12 7.75 1.09
C LEU A 53 0.71 7.71 -0.20
N TYR A 54 1.87 8.37 -0.21
CA TYR A 54 2.70 8.50 -1.41
C TYR A 54 3.95 7.62 -1.43
N HIS A 55 4.30 6.95 -0.32
CA HIS A 55 5.57 6.21 -0.19
C HIS A 55 5.81 5.19 -1.31
N ASP A 56 4.73 4.56 -1.79
CA ASP A 56 4.74 3.51 -2.80
C ASP A 56 4.00 3.93 -4.09
N LEU A 57 3.73 5.22 -4.29
CA LEU A 57 3.03 5.71 -5.48
C LEU A 57 3.76 5.31 -6.78
N GLY A 58 5.08 5.15 -6.73
CA GLY A 58 5.89 4.65 -7.85
C GLY A 58 5.42 3.31 -8.42
N LYS A 59 4.76 2.46 -7.61
CA LYS A 59 4.18 1.18 -8.07
C LYS A 59 2.99 1.34 -9.02
N ALA A 60 2.42 2.54 -9.13
CA ALA A 60 1.38 2.85 -10.12
C ALA A 60 1.96 2.96 -11.55
N ASP A 61 3.26 3.23 -11.67
CA ASP A 61 3.93 3.35 -12.97
C ASP A 61 4.13 1.97 -13.64
N ARG A 62 4.01 1.94 -14.97
CA ARG A 62 4.18 0.71 -15.76
C ARG A 62 5.62 0.18 -15.74
N ALA A 63 6.62 1.02 -15.52
CA ALA A 63 8.02 0.62 -15.41
C ALA A 63 8.30 -0.21 -14.14
N PHE A 64 7.49 -0.03 -13.08
CA PHE A 64 7.58 -0.82 -11.84
C PHE A 64 6.74 -2.09 -11.87
N LYS A 65 5.93 -2.31 -12.91
CA LYS A 65 5.25 -3.60 -13.13
C LYS A 65 6.28 -4.59 -13.67
N ILE A 66 6.83 -5.42 -12.78
CA ILE A 66 7.50 -6.66 -13.19
C ILE A 66 6.42 -7.52 -13.87
N ASN A 67 6.51 -7.63 -15.20
CA ASN A 67 5.74 -8.60 -15.96
C ASN A 67 6.21 -9.99 -15.54
N TYR A 68 5.32 -10.76 -14.91
CA TYR A 68 5.46 -12.22 -14.79
C TYR A 68 4.71 -12.88 -15.95
#